data_AF-A0A117SGE1-F1
#
_entry.id   AF-A0A117SGE1-F1
#
_cell.length_a   1.000
_cell.length_b   1.000
_cell.length_c   1.000
_cell.angle_alpha   90.00
_cell.angle_beta   90.00
_cell.angle_gamma   90.00
#
_symmetry.space_group_name_H-M   'P 1'
#
loop_
_entity.id
_entity.type
_entity.pdbx_description
1 polymer ?
#
loop_
_entity_poly.entity_id
_entity_poly.type
_entity_poly.pdbx_seq_one_letter_code
_entity_poly.pdbx_strand_id
1 'polypeptide(L)'
;MEFPQGEAEYDARSASEFYKSFGLTPGKDFGSDDVVIQLEYGYRVNLPFMKALNVKMIHTAVERAWTNGGFGILTAKEEGLELEPEGGIVFITRTGIRYHKGDCRYLRKSRIPIDLEEAKGKGYTPCKVCKPQIQD
;
A
#
# COMPACT_ATOMS: atom_id res chain seq x y z
N MET A 1 -4.08 16.36 2.75
CA MET A 1 -3.62 14.96 2.92
C MET A 1 -4.86 14.15 3.24
N GLU A 2 -5.35 13.35 2.29
CA GLU A 2 -6.46 12.43 2.56
C GLU A 2 -5.89 11.05 2.85
N PHE A 3 -6.40 10.40 3.90
CA PHE A 3 -6.07 9.03 4.25
C PHE A 3 -6.92 8.06 3.43
N PRO A 4 -6.51 6.79 3.25
CA PRO A 4 -7.30 5.85 2.47
C PRO A 4 -8.64 5.64 3.15
N GLN A 5 -9.68 5.61 2.33
CA GLN A 5 -11.07 5.55 2.76
C GLN A 5 -11.53 4.09 2.73
N GLY A 6 -12.42 3.71 3.65
CA GLY A 6 -13.11 2.43 3.53
C GLY A 6 -13.95 2.40 2.26
N GLU A 7 -14.20 1.22 1.69
CA GLU A 7 -14.93 1.04 0.43
C GLU A 7 -16.28 1.79 0.41
N ALA A 8 -17.05 1.70 1.50
CA ALA A 8 -18.32 2.42 1.62
C ALA A 8 -18.19 3.95 1.68
N GLU A 9 -17.10 4.48 2.24
CA GLU A 9 -16.82 5.92 2.26
C GLU A 9 -16.36 6.39 0.87
N TYR A 10 -15.50 5.62 0.22
CA TYR A 10 -15.04 5.87 -1.14
C TYR A 10 -16.20 5.89 -2.12
N ASP A 11 -17.12 4.94 -2.04
CA ASP A 11 -18.30 4.88 -2.92
C ASP A 11 -19.22 6.10 -2.70
N ALA A 12 -19.45 6.48 -1.45
CA ALA A 12 -20.27 7.65 -1.13
C ALA A 12 -19.63 8.96 -1.63
N ARG A 13 -18.29 9.11 -1.52
CA ARG A 13 -17.57 10.32 -1.92
C ARG A 13 -17.23 10.35 -3.39
N SER A 14 -17.02 9.21 -4.04
CA SER A 14 -16.78 9.11 -5.49
C SER A 14 -18.01 9.54 -6.29
N ALA A 15 -19.20 9.30 -5.76
CA ALA A 15 -20.46 9.82 -6.30
C ALA A 15 -20.67 11.33 -6.04
N SER A 16 -19.89 11.94 -5.15
CA SER A 16 -19.99 13.36 -4.79
C SER A 16 -19.18 14.27 -5.72
N GLU A 17 -19.49 15.57 -5.76
CA GLU A 17 -18.69 16.55 -6.52
C GLU A 17 -17.36 16.93 -5.85
N PHE A 18 -17.07 16.35 -4.67
CA PHE A 18 -15.88 16.70 -3.89
C PHE A 18 -14.60 16.56 -4.73
N TYR A 19 -14.37 15.41 -5.36
CA TYR A 19 -13.17 15.17 -6.17
C TYR A 19 -13.12 16.01 -7.46
N LYS A 20 -14.28 16.28 -8.06
CA LYS A 20 -14.36 17.18 -9.23
C LYS A 20 -13.90 18.59 -8.88
N SER A 21 -14.15 19.06 -7.66
CA SER A 21 -13.67 20.38 -7.21
C SER A 21 -12.14 20.48 -7.16
N PHE A 22 -11.45 19.35 -7.00
CA PHE A 22 -9.98 19.24 -7.06
C PHE A 22 -9.46 18.85 -8.45
N GLY A 23 -10.34 18.72 -9.45
CA GLY A 23 -9.99 18.30 -10.81
C GLY A 23 -9.65 16.82 -10.93
N LEU A 24 -10.15 15.98 -10.02
CA LEU A 24 -9.86 14.55 -9.96
C LEU A 24 -11.11 13.71 -10.23
N THR A 25 -10.92 12.59 -10.90
CA THR A 25 -11.95 11.63 -11.30
C THR A 25 -11.67 10.27 -10.66
N PRO A 26 -12.46 9.85 -9.66
CA PRO A 26 -12.34 8.53 -9.04
C PRO A 26 -12.43 7.39 -10.07
N GLY A 27 -11.63 6.34 -9.89
CA GLY A 27 -11.54 5.18 -10.79
C GLY A 27 -10.74 5.43 -12.08
N LYS A 28 -10.47 6.70 -12.43
CA LYS A 28 -9.57 7.07 -13.53
C LYS A 28 -8.24 7.61 -13.02
N ASP A 29 -8.28 8.56 -12.09
CA ASP A 29 -7.09 9.28 -11.59
C ASP A 29 -6.55 8.66 -10.29
N PHE A 30 -7.39 7.95 -9.51
CA PHE A 30 -7.04 7.21 -8.30
C PHE A 30 -8.13 6.18 -7.94
N GLY A 31 -7.78 5.15 -7.19
CA GLY A 31 -8.67 4.10 -6.68
C GLY A 31 -8.91 4.16 -5.17
N SER A 32 -9.66 3.19 -4.64
CA SER A 32 -10.03 3.11 -3.21
C SER A 32 -8.83 2.95 -2.27
N ASP A 33 -7.75 2.33 -2.75
CA ASP A 33 -6.54 2.06 -1.96
C ASP A 33 -5.49 3.18 -2.08
N ASP A 34 -5.81 4.21 -2.85
CA ASP A 34 -4.87 5.28 -3.17
C ASP A 34 -5.05 6.45 -2.20
N VAL A 35 -3.92 6.96 -1.72
CA VAL A 35 -3.83 8.24 -1.02
C VAL A 35 -3.51 9.33 -2.02
N VAL A 36 -4.40 10.33 -2.02
CA VAL A 36 -4.23 11.54 -2.81
C VAL A 36 -3.73 12.66 -1.91
N ILE A 37 -2.61 13.26 -2.29
CA ILE A 37 -2.04 14.44 -1.66
C ILE A 37 -2.03 15.56 -2.69
N GLN A 38 -2.92 16.52 -2.52
CA GLN A 38 -2.92 17.76 -3.30
C GLN A 38 -2.42 18.93 -2.45
N LEU A 39 -1.44 19.66 -2.98
CA LEU A 39 -0.88 20.87 -2.40
C LEU A 39 -1.28 22.06 -3.26
N GLU A 40 -2.03 22.98 -2.67
CA GLU A 40 -2.43 24.25 -3.29
C GLU A 40 -1.75 25.42 -2.59
N TYR A 41 -1.09 26.30 -3.35
CA TYR A 41 -0.52 27.53 -2.83
C TYR A 41 -0.52 28.67 -3.85
N GLY A 42 -0.71 29.89 -3.36
CA GLY A 42 -0.54 31.10 -4.16
C GLY A 42 0.94 31.44 -4.31
N TYR A 43 1.41 31.61 -5.53
CA TYR A 43 2.75 32.08 -5.85
C TYR A 43 2.68 33.44 -6.55
N ARG A 44 3.33 34.44 -5.96
CA ARG A 44 3.42 35.77 -6.54
C ARG A 44 4.70 35.89 -7.36
N VAL A 45 4.57 35.87 -8.67
CA VAL A 45 5.68 36.10 -9.61
C VAL A 45 5.89 37.60 -9.75
N ASN A 46 7.00 38.11 -9.21
CA ASN A 46 7.42 39.49 -9.41
C ASN A 46 8.52 39.53 -10.49
N LEU A 47 8.19 40.04 -11.68
CA LEU A 47 9.15 40.22 -12.77
C LEU A 47 9.47 41.72 -12.92
N PRO A 48 10.73 42.09 -13.23
CA PRO A 48 11.15 43.49 -13.28
C PRO A 48 10.50 44.31 -14.42
N PHE A 49 9.91 43.64 -15.42
CA PHE A 49 9.34 44.26 -16.61
C PHE A 49 7.81 44.19 -16.71
N MET A 50 7.11 43.60 -15.72
CA MET A 50 5.65 43.48 -15.75
C MET A 50 5.02 43.47 -14.36
N LYS A 51 3.71 43.72 -14.29
CA LYS A 51 2.98 43.68 -13.03
C LYS A 51 3.07 42.30 -12.38
N ALA A 52 3.12 42.29 -11.06
CA ALA A 52 3.14 41.07 -10.27
C ALA A 52 1.96 40.17 -10.64
N LEU A 53 2.26 38.92 -10.98
CA LEU A 53 1.26 37.91 -11.32
C LEU A 53 1.05 37.03 -10.10
N ASN A 54 -0.18 36.93 -9.61
CA ASN A 54 -0.54 35.94 -8.60
C ASN A 54 -1.01 34.68 -9.32
N VAL A 55 -0.24 33.60 -9.23
CA VAL A 55 -0.54 32.30 -9.83
C VAL A 55 -0.90 31.33 -8.72
N LYS A 56 -2.01 30.61 -8.87
CA LYS A 56 -2.34 29.49 -7.99
C LYS A 56 -1.62 28.25 -8.52
N MET A 57 -0.69 27.73 -7.75
CA MET A 57 0.04 26.50 -8.04
C MET A 57 -0.69 25.33 -7.39
N ILE A 58 -0.89 24.24 -8.14
CA ILE A 58 -1.51 23.01 -7.66
C ILE A 58 -0.60 21.85 -8.04
N HIS A 59 -0.18 21.06 -7.05
CA HIS A 59 0.54 19.81 -7.27
C HIS A 59 -0.29 18.67 -6.70
N THR A 60 -0.50 17.62 -7.49
CA THR A 60 -1.18 16.41 -7.05
C THR A 60 -0.21 15.24 -7.11
N ALA A 61 -0.03 14.55 -5.99
CA ALA A 61 0.60 13.25 -5.92
C ALA A 61 -0.47 12.20 -5.55
N VAL A 62 -0.46 11.06 -6.22
CA VAL A 62 -1.33 9.92 -5.95
C VAL A 62 -0.41 8.75 -5.66
N GLU A 63 -0.53 8.17 -4.48
CA GLU A 63 0.31 7.07 -4.01
C GLU A 63 -0.58 6.00 -3.39
N ARG A 64 -0.38 4.72 -3.72
CA ARG A 64 -1.08 3.63 -3.03
C ARG A 64 -0.64 3.58 -1.57
N ALA A 65 -1.55 3.76 -0.61
CA ALA A 65 -1.18 3.76 0.80
C ALA A 65 -1.40 2.40 1.44
N TRP A 66 -0.29 1.73 1.72
CA TRP A 66 -0.21 0.53 2.56
C TRP A 66 -0.57 0.85 4.02
N THR A 67 -1.84 1.16 4.31
CA THR A 67 -2.31 1.40 5.69
C THR A 67 -2.48 0.10 6.46
N ASN A 68 -2.67 -1.00 5.75
CA ASN A 68 -2.42 -2.32 6.28
C ASN A 68 -0.99 -2.68 5.86
N GLY A 69 -0.05 -2.69 6.81
CA GLY A 69 1.29 -3.28 6.63
C GLY A 69 1.23 -4.81 6.44
N GLY A 70 0.39 -5.27 5.52
CA GLY A 70 0.34 -6.62 5.02
C GLY A 70 1.41 -6.74 3.95
N PHE A 71 2.34 -7.66 4.19
CA PHE A 71 3.35 -8.12 3.25
C PHE A 71 2.82 -8.14 1.81
N GLY A 72 3.37 -7.28 0.94
CA GLY A 72 2.90 -6.98 -0.43
C GLY A 72 2.89 -8.11 -1.44
N ILE A 73 2.97 -9.32 -0.93
CA ILE A 73 2.97 -10.58 -1.64
C ILE A 73 1.54 -10.98 -2.04
N LEU A 74 0.53 -10.57 -1.26
CA LEU A 74 -0.84 -10.96 -1.53
C LEU A 74 -1.48 -10.18 -2.68
N THR A 75 -0.98 -8.96 -2.96
CA THR A 75 -1.55 -8.07 -3.97
C THR A 75 -0.65 -7.89 -5.20
N ALA A 76 0.60 -8.37 -5.18
CA ALA A 76 1.56 -8.24 -6.28
C ALA A 76 0.98 -8.59 -7.67
N LYS A 77 0.22 -9.69 -7.76
CA LYS A 77 -0.39 -10.16 -9.01
C LYS A 77 -1.53 -9.25 -9.50
N GLU A 78 -2.28 -8.66 -8.59
CA GLU A 78 -3.36 -7.72 -8.91
C GLU A 78 -2.79 -6.33 -9.26
N GLU A 79 -1.58 -6.02 -8.77
CA GLU A 79 -0.86 -4.76 -8.96
C GLU A 79 0.00 -4.72 -10.24
N GLY A 80 0.01 -5.78 -11.07
CA GLY A 80 0.82 -5.84 -12.29
C GLY A 80 2.34 -5.83 -12.04
N LEU A 81 2.75 -6.10 -10.80
CA LEU A 81 4.14 -6.28 -10.39
C LEU A 81 4.46 -7.77 -10.43
N GLU A 82 5.39 -8.18 -11.30
CA GLU A 82 5.93 -9.55 -11.32
C GLU A 82 6.93 -9.73 -10.17
N LEU A 83 6.45 -9.62 -8.93
CA LEU A 83 7.16 -10.03 -7.73
C LEU A 83 6.79 -11.48 -7.45
N GLU A 84 7.40 -12.40 -8.19
CA GLU A 84 7.35 -13.80 -7.78
C GLU A 84 8.17 -13.95 -6.50
N PRO A 85 7.59 -14.46 -5.39
CA PRO A 85 8.34 -14.69 -4.17
C PRO A 85 9.45 -15.71 -4.44
N GLU A 86 10.71 -15.27 -4.42
CA GLU A 86 11.89 -16.13 -4.53
C GLU A 86 11.91 -17.08 -3.33
N GLY A 87 11.37 -18.30 -3.48
CA GLY A 87 11.27 -19.29 -2.40
C GLY A 87 9.86 -19.47 -1.81
N GLY A 88 8.87 -18.70 -2.28
CA GLY A 88 7.46 -18.91 -2.00
C GLY A 88 6.93 -18.34 -0.66
N ILE A 89 5.61 -18.45 -0.48
CA ILE A 89 4.90 -17.88 0.68
C ILE A 89 4.92 -18.84 1.86
N VAL A 90 5.45 -18.38 3.00
CA VAL A 90 5.36 -19.04 4.31
C VAL A 90 4.49 -18.23 5.27
N PHE A 91 4.22 -18.76 6.46
CA PHE A 91 3.32 -18.12 7.43
C PHE A 91 4.01 -17.92 8.78
N ILE A 92 3.88 -16.74 9.36
CA ILE A 92 4.30 -16.44 10.73
C ILE A 92 3.09 -16.25 11.63
N THR A 93 3.34 -16.23 12.93
CA THR A 93 2.35 -15.88 13.95
C THR A 93 2.67 -14.51 14.52
N ARG A 94 1.68 -13.77 15.04
CA ARG A 94 1.84 -12.42 15.58
C ARG A 94 2.95 -12.26 16.62
N THR A 95 3.25 -13.33 17.39
CA THR A 95 4.19 -13.29 18.51
C THR A 95 5.32 -14.33 18.41
N GLY A 96 5.30 -15.18 17.38
CA GLY A 96 6.27 -16.28 17.26
C GLY A 96 7.44 -15.89 16.38
N ILE A 97 8.63 -16.40 16.71
CA ILE A 97 9.88 -16.17 15.96
C ILE A 97 10.14 -17.21 14.86
N ARG A 98 9.10 -17.94 14.46
CA ARG A 98 9.21 -19.03 13.49
C ARG A 98 8.27 -18.85 12.32
N TYR A 99 8.73 -19.24 11.14
CA TYR A 99 7.87 -19.39 9.96
C TYR A 99 7.39 -20.84 9.81
N HIS A 100 6.23 -20.99 9.21
CA HIS A 100 5.41 -22.19 9.21
C HIS A 100 4.86 -22.47 7.80
N LYS A 101 4.54 -23.75 7.53
CA LYS A 101 3.66 -24.14 6.41
C LYS A 101 2.21 -23.77 6.73
N GLY A 102 1.39 -23.53 5.71
CA GLY A 102 0.00 -23.06 5.86
C GLY A 102 -0.92 -24.01 6.63
N ASP A 103 -0.57 -25.28 6.76
CA ASP A 103 -1.29 -26.33 7.49
C ASP A 103 -0.80 -26.53 8.94
N CYS A 104 0.15 -25.73 9.42
CA CYS A 104 0.74 -25.91 10.73
C CYS A 104 -0.27 -25.65 11.86
N ARG A 105 -0.36 -26.59 12.83
CA ARG A 105 -1.24 -26.48 14.01
C ARG A 105 -1.06 -25.20 14.85
N TYR A 106 0.09 -24.55 14.78
CA TYR A 106 0.36 -23.30 15.53
C TYR A 106 -0.27 -22.07 14.89
N LEU A 107 -0.69 -22.15 13.62
CA LEU A 107 -1.32 -21.04 12.90
C LEU A 107 -2.80 -20.86 13.23
N ARG A 108 -3.39 -21.72 14.08
CA ARG A 108 -4.82 -21.69 14.43
C ARG A 108 -5.30 -20.35 14.98
N LYS A 109 -4.44 -19.63 15.72
CA LYS A 109 -4.78 -18.33 16.34
C LYS A 109 -4.28 -17.13 15.54
N SER A 110 -3.30 -17.33 14.66
CA SER A 110 -2.65 -16.27 13.89
C SER A 110 -1.99 -16.90 12.68
N ARG A 111 -2.33 -16.41 11.49
CA ARG A 111 -1.79 -16.90 10.23
C ARG A 111 -1.49 -15.70 9.32
N ILE A 112 -0.25 -15.25 9.34
CA ILE A 112 0.18 -14.06 8.59
C ILE A 112 1.13 -14.53 7.49
N PRO A 113 0.77 -14.41 6.20
CA PRO A 113 1.65 -14.76 5.10
C PRO A 113 2.83 -13.79 5.00
N ILE A 114 3.99 -14.32 4.63
CA ILE A 114 5.26 -13.60 4.44
C ILE A 114 6.11 -14.36 3.42
N ASP A 115 7.00 -13.65 2.72
CA ASP A 115 7.95 -14.22 1.77
C ASP A 115 9.04 -14.99 2.53
N LEU A 116 9.56 -16.06 1.94
CA LEU A 116 10.56 -16.88 2.60
C LEU A 116 11.86 -16.09 2.86
N GLU A 117 12.34 -15.32 1.88
CA GLU A 117 13.58 -14.54 2.01
C GLU A 117 13.37 -13.36 2.95
N GLU A 118 12.21 -12.72 2.92
CA GLU A 118 11.88 -11.69 3.91
C GLU A 118 11.82 -12.27 5.33
N ALA A 119 11.25 -13.47 5.51
CA ALA A 119 11.23 -14.15 6.81
C ALA A 119 12.66 -14.47 7.30
N LYS A 120 13.54 -14.95 6.41
CA LYS A 120 14.96 -15.19 6.72
C LYS A 120 15.67 -13.87 7.08
N GLY A 121 15.48 -12.82 6.28
CA GLY A 121 16.06 -11.50 6.48
C GLY A 121 15.63 -10.83 7.79
N LYS A 122 14.39 -11.09 8.23
CA LYS A 122 13.88 -10.67 9.54
C LYS A 122 14.31 -11.57 10.71
N GLY A 123 15.08 -12.63 10.46
CA GLY A 123 15.63 -13.54 11.48
C GLY A 123 14.65 -14.61 11.97
N TYR A 124 13.56 -14.88 11.25
CA TYR A 124 12.66 -15.98 11.59
C TYR A 124 13.32 -17.33 11.30
N THR A 125 13.06 -18.31 12.17
CA THR A 125 13.61 -19.67 12.02
C THR A 125 12.54 -20.67 11.58
N PRO A 126 12.90 -21.76 10.87
CA PRO A 126 11.90 -22.74 10.44
C PRO A 126 11.22 -23.42 11.63
N CYS A 127 9.91 -23.60 11.53
CA CYS A 127 9.16 -24.37 12.52
C CYS A 127 9.60 -25.84 12.52
N LYS A 128 10.10 -26.32 13.66
CA LYS A 128 10.55 -27.72 13.85
C LYS A 128 9.42 -28.76 13.71
N VAL A 129 8.15 -28.34 13.81
CA VAL A 129 6.98 -29.24 13.74
C VAL A 129 6.52 -29.44 12.30
N CYS A 130 6.24 -28.36 11.55
CA CYS A 130 5.79 -28.49 10.15
C CYS A 130 6.94 -28.55 9.14
N LYS A 131 8.19 -28.29 9.58
CA LYS A 131 9.43 -28.38 8.78
C LYS A 131 9.21 -27.80 7.37
N PRO A 132 8.99 -26.48 7.25
CA PRO A 132 8.89 -25.81 5.95
C PRO A 132 10.14 -26.19 5.13
N GLN A 133 9.93 -26.72 3.93
CA GLN A 133 11.03 -27.09 3.05
C GLN A 133 11.64 -25.78 2.56
N ILE A 134 12.93 -25.59 2.83
CA ILE A 134 13.69 -24.48 2.28
C ILE A 134 14.12 -25.00 0.91
N GLN A 135 13.54 -24.48 -0.16
CA GLN A 135 14.18 -24.61 -1.47
C GLN A 135 15.27 -23.54 -1.47
N ASP A 136 16.51 -23.99 -1.38
CA ASP A 136 17.72 -23.19 -1.58
C ASP A 136 18.00 -23.06 -3.09
#